data_AF-A0A438DMB0-F1
#
_entry.id   AF-A0A438DMB0-F1
#
_cell.length_a   1.000
_cell.length_b   1.000
_cell.length_c   1.000
_cell.angle_alpha   90.00
_cell.angle_beta   90.00
_cell.angle_gamma   90.00
#
_symmetry.space_group_name_H-M   'P 1'
#
loop_
_entity.id
_entity.type
_entity.pdbx_description
1 polymer ?
#
loop_
_entity_poly.entity_id
_entity_poly.type
_entity_poly.pdbx_seq_one_letter_code
_entity_poly.pdbx_strand_id
1 'polypeptide(L)'
;MHFSPCNQEIIQREQEGQLDEGFLAEVSAQLRQAKEDRDKPGLEAMLQKVLQLYASRVLSKRSYAKKGIIIILNFHVDFIYEVLLKSTADRRDEILKAEYFLETVIKAPEEEWNKLLINGMTVGKGDVSPEVFYAAIKKRIERTLIRTEGGSYQQRILTEYLKGIQSRAEEIVQVLQS
;
A
#
# COMPACT_ATOMS: atom_id res chain seq x y z
N MET A 1 11.86 -1.74 -19.99
CA MET A 1 11.74 -0.90 -18.78
C MET A 1 13.13 -0.79 -18.17
N HIS A 2 13.68 0.43 -18.07
CA HIS A 2 14.98 0.66 -17.44
C HIS A 2 14.72 0.90 -15.95
N PHE A 3 15.16 0.00 -15.09
CA PHE A 3 15.02 0.16 -13.63
C PHE A 3 16.07 1.17 -13.15
N SER A 4 15.70 2.07 -12.23
CA SER A 4 16.66 2.93 -11.55
C SER A 4 17.74 2.08 -10.85
N PRO A 5 19.00 2.54 -10.74
CA PRO A 5 20.06 1.81 -10.02
C PRO A 5 19.64 1.38 -8.60
N CYS A 6 18.86 2.21 -7.90
CA CYS A 6 18.32 1.89 -6.57
C CYS A 6 17.34 0.70 -6.59
N ASN A 7 16.50 0.59 -7.63
CA ASN A 7 15.60 -0.56 -7.78
C ASN A 7 16.38 -1.85 -8.01
N GLN A 8 17.48 -1.79 -8.78
CA GLN A 8 18.31 -2.96 -9.05
C GLN A 8 18.98 -3.47 -7.77
N GLU A 9 19.50 -2.57 -6.95
CA GLU A 9 20.11 -2.89 -5.66
C GLU A 9 19.11 -3.58 -4.72
N ILE A 10 17.88 -3.06 -4.61
CA ILE A 10 16.83 -3.69 -3.78
C ILE A 10 16.46 -5.07 -4.30
N ILE A 11 16.36 -5.25 -5.62
CA ILE A 11 16.07 -6.55 -6.22
C ILE A 11 17.19 -7.55 -5.92
N GLN A 12 18.45 -7.12 -6.05
CA GLN A 12 19.62 -7.95 -5.80
C GLN A 12 19.70 -8.36 -4.32
N ARG A 13 19.63 -7.40 -3.39
CA ARG A 13 19.62 -7.68 -1.95
C ARG A 13 18.48 -8.59 -1.53
N GLU A 14 17.32 -8.47 -2.16
CA GLU A 14 16.21 -9.39 -1.90
C GLU A 14 16.54 -10.82 -2.33
N GLN A 15 17.14 -11.00 -3.52
CA GLN A 15 17.56 -12.31 -4.01
C GLN A 15 18.63 -12.94 -3.11
N GLU A 16 19.49 -12.10 -2.54
CA GLU A 16 20.54 -12.50 -1.61
C GLU A 16 20.03 -12.70 -0.16
N GLY A 17 18.74 -12.42 0.12
CA GLY A 17 18.15 -12.55 1.45
C GLY A 17 18.57 -11.47 2.45
N GLN A 18 19.16 -10.38 1.98
CA GLN A 18 19.73 -9.28 2.78
C GLN A 18 18.73 -8.16 3.11
N LEU A 19 17.46 -8.27 2.70
CA LEU A 19 16.39 -7.35 3.12
C LEU A 19 15.75 -7.82 4.43
N ASP A 20 16.59 -8.07 5.43
CA ASP A 20 16.20 -8.54 6.77
C ASP A 20 16.00 -7.38 7.76
N GLU A 21 15.64 -7.73 8.99
CA GLU A 21 15.43 -6.73 10.06
C GLU A 21 16.69 -5.91 10.37
N GLY A 22 17.89 -6.47 10.21
CA GLY A 22 19.15 -5.75 10.44
C GLY A 22 19.34 -4.64 9.41
N PHE A 23 19.12 -4.94 8.13
CA PHE A 23 19.14 -3.95 7.06
C PHE A 23 18.09 -2.84 7.28
N LEU A 24 16.85 -3.21 7.63
CA LEU A 24 15.79 -2.24 7.86
C LEU A 24 16.08 -1.34 9.06
N ALA A 25 16.68 -1.89 10.12
CA ALA A 25 17.13 -1.13 11.29
C ALA A 25 18.21 -0.12 10.92
N GLU A 26 19.20 -0.54 10.13
CA GLU A 26 20.30 0.31 9.68
C GLU A 26 19.79 1.49 8.82
N VAL A 27 19.00 1.20 7.77
CA VAL A 27 18.43 2.23 6.89
C VAL A 27 17.53 3.19 7.68
N SER A 28 16.73 2.67 8.62
CA SER A 28 15.87 3.49 9.46
C SER A 28 16.66 4.39 10.41
N ALA A 29 17.76 3.90 10.98
CA ALA A 29 18.65 4.67 11.84
C ALA A 29 19.36 5.79 11.05
N GLN A 30 19.90 5.47 9.88
CA GLN A 30 20.52 6.45 8.99
C GLN A 30 19.51 7.52 8.55
N LEU A 31 18.27 7.12 8.26
CA LEU A 31 17.22 8.05 7.85
C LEU A 31 16.88 9.02 8.98
N ARG A 32 16.77 8.51 10.21
CA ARG A 32 16.53 9.35 11.39
C ARG A 32 17.67 10.35 11.59
N GLN A 33 18.92 9.90 11.50
CA GLN A 33 20.09 10.76 11.65
C GLN A 33 20.15 11.82 10.54
N ALA A 34 19.87 11.45 9.29
CA ALA A 34 19.84 12.39 8.17
C ALA A 34 18.78 13.49 8.35
N LYS A 35 17.61 13.14 8.91
CA LYS A 35 16.55 14.10 9.27
C LYS A 35 16.95 15.05 10.39
N GLU A 36 17.71 14.56 11.38
CA GLU A 36 18.21 15.36 12.49
C GLU A 36 19.30 16.33 12.02
N ASP A 37 20.18 15.89 11.12
CA ASP A 37 21.31 16.68 10.60
C ASP A 37 20.86 17.85 9.69
N ARG A 38 19.62 17.85 9.14
CA ARG A 38 18.98 18.86 8.24
C ARG A 38 19.76 19.33 7.00
N ASP A 39 21.02 18.96 6.85
CA ASP A 39 21.95 19.39 5.80
C ASP A 39 22.17 18.32 4.72
N LYS A 40 21.39 17.22 4.75
CA LYS A 40 21.54 16.08 3.84
C LYS A 40 20.23 15.66 3.16
N PRO A 41 19.49 16.59 2.51
CA PRO A 41 18.19 16.27 1.91
C PRO A 41 18.28 15.18 0.82
N GLY A 42 19.39 15.11 0.09
CA GLY A 42 19.62 14.07 -0.91
C GLY A 42 19.75 12.67 -0.31
N LEU A 43 20.42 12.54 0.83
CA LEU A 43 20.56 11.26 1.55
C LEU A 43 19.22 10.83 2.15
N GLU A 44 18.49 11.78 2.75
CA GLU A 44 17.14 11.53 3.26
C GLU A 44 16.23 10.98 2.15
N ALA A 45 16.17 11.65 0.99
CA ALA A 45 15.34 11.22 -0.13
C ALA A 45 15.74 9.81 -0.62
N MET A 46 17.04 9.51 -0.68
CA MET A 46 17.53 8.19 -1.07
C MET A 46 17.09 7.09 -0.09
N LEU A 47 17.27 7.32 1.21
CA LEU A 47 16.90 6.35 2.26
C LEU A 47 15.38 6.16 2.34
N GLN A 48 14.61 7.24 2.18
CA GLN A 48 13.15 7.14 2.04
C GLN A 48 12.77 6.29 0.82
N LYS A 49 13.42 6.52 -0.33
CA LYS A 49 13.16 5.74 -1.55
C LYS A 49 13.47 4.26 -1.35
N VAL A 50 14.56 3.92 -0.67
CA VAL A 50 14.90 2.53 -0.32
C VAL A 50 13.77 1.85 0.46
N LEU A 51 13.27 2.51 1.52
CA LEU A 51 12.20 1.96 2.35
C LEU A 51 10.86 1.85 1.60
N GLN A 52 10.55 2.81 0.72
CA GLN A 52 9.37 2.77 -0.13
C GLN A 52 9.43 1.62 -1.15
N LEU A 53 10.58 1.40 -1.78
CA LEU A 53 10.78 0.30 -2.73
C LEU A 53 10.64 -1.06 -2.03
N TYR A 54 11.24 -1.19 -0.84
CA TYR A 54 11.04 -2.36 0.01
C TYR A 54 9.54 -2.59 0.29
N ALA A 55 8.83 -1.56 0.75
CA ALA A 55 7.42 -1.68 1.12
C ALA A 55 6.53 -2.02 -0.08
N SER A 56 6.70 -1.32 -1.19
CA SER A 56 6.04 -1.58 -2.46
C SER A 56 6.18 -3.05 -2.85
N ARG A 57 7.41 -3.58 -2.79
CA ARG A 57 7.72 -4.95 -3.21
C ARG A 57 7.11 -6.01 -2.29
N VAL A 58 7.27 -5.85 -0.98
CA VAL A 58 6.74 -6.79 0.01
C VAL A 58 5.21 -6.81 0.00
N LEU A 59 4.56 -5.65 -0.13
CA LEU A 59 3.11 -5.54 -0.21
C LEU A 59 2.56 -6.06 -1.54
N SER A 60 3.28 -5.84 -2.66
CA SER A 60 2.88 -6.29 -4.00
C SER A 60 2.89 -7.81 -4.16
N LYS A 61 3.86 -8.51 -3.56
CA LYS A 61 3.92 -9.98 -3.56
C LYS A 61 2.71 -10.62 -2.87
N ARG A 62 2.04 -9.87 -2.02
CA ARG A 62 0.94 -10.36 -1.19
C ARG A 62 -0.43 -10.07 -1.81
N SER A 63 -0.53 -9.78 -3.11
CA SER A 63 -1.78 -9.47 -3.84
C SER A 63 -3.01 -10.19 -3.27
N TYR A 64 -3.94 -9.38 -2.79
CA TYR A 64 -5.07 -9.80 -1.97
C TYR A 64 -6.37 -9.80 -2.75
N ALA A 65 -6.40 -9.15 -3.92
CA ALA A 65 -7.53 -9.20 -4.84
C ALA A 65 -7.93 -10.65 -5.19
N LYS A 66 -6.99 -11.60 -5.22
CA LYS A 66 -7.27 -13.03 -5.48
C LYS A 66 -7.46 -13.90 -4.23
N LYS A 67 -6.78 -13.59 -3.12
CA LYS A 67 -6.81 -14.43 -1.89
C LYS A 67 -7.97 -14.12 -0.94
N GLY A 68 -8.47 -12.89 -0.91
CA GLY A 68 -9.64 -12.51 -0.07
C GLY A 68 -10.96 -13.09 -0.60
N ILE A 69 -11.05 -13.29 -1.92
CA ILE A 69 -12.20 -13.90 -2.61
C ILE A 69 -12.50 -15.29 -2.06
N ILE A 70 -11.47 -16.12 -1.85
CA ILE A 70 -11.65 -17.53 -1.43
C ILE A 70 -12.20 -17.64 0.01
N ILE A 71 -11.87 -16.71 0.90
CA ILE A 71 -12.28 -16.80 2.32
C ILE A 71 -13.71 -16.27 2.53
N ILE A 72 -14.10 -15.21 1.82
CA ILE A 72 -15.46 -14.63 1.94
C ILE A 72 -16.52 -15.57 1.35
N LEU A 73 -16.17 -16.37 0.34
CA LEU A 73 -17.08 -17.34 -0.28
C LEU A 73 -17.43 -18.53 0.61
N ASN A 74 -16.62 -18.85 1.63
CA ASN A 74 -16.80 -20.07 2.43
C ASN A 74 -17.75 -19.93 3.63
N PHE A 75 -18.16 -18.72 4.02
CA PHE A 75 -18.84 -18.49 5.30
C PHE A 75 -20.34 -18.25 5.24
N HIS A 76 -20.95 -18.26 4.06
CA HIS A 76 -22.37 -17.98 3.97
C HIS A 76 -22.97 -18.67 2.75
N VAL A 77 -23.72 -19.75 3.00
CA VAL A 77 -24.88 -20.22 2.21
C VAL A 77 -25.87 -20.72 3.29
N ASP A 78 -27.11 -20.23 3.43
CA ASP A 78 -28.24 -20.55 2.57
C ASP A 78 -29.47 -19.63 2.79
N PHE A 79 -30.33 -19.58 1.75
CA PHE A 79 -31.75 -19.20 1.71
C PHE A 79 -32.22 -17.73 1.55
N ILE A 80 -31.49 -16.68 1.99
CA ILE A 80 -31.86 -15.25 1.70
C ILE A 80 -31.15 -14.71 0.44
N TYR A 81 -30.74 -15.60 -0.48
CA TYR A 81 -29.62 -15.31 -1.38
C TYR A 81 -29.93 -14.38 -2.54
N GLU A 82 -31.04 -14.47 -3.27
CA GLU A 82 -31.16 -13.72 -4.54
C GLU A 82 -31.28 -12.19 -4.38
N VAL A 83 -32.00 -11.69 -3.38
CA VAL A 83 -32.20 -10.24 -3.18
C VAL A 83 -30.99 -9.60 -2.49
N LEU A 84 -30.39 -10.29 -1.52
CA LEU A 84 -29.14 -9.84 -0.89
C LEU A 84 -27.94 -10.00 -1.84
N LEU A 85 -27.92 -10.97 -2.76
CA LEU A 85 -26.83 -11.16 -3.71
C LEU A 85 -26.66 -9.97 -4.65
N LYS A 86 -27.72 -9.26 -5.05
CA LYS A 86 -27.55 -8.08 -5.91
C LYS A 86 -26.87 -6.91 -5.18
N SER A 87 -27.33 -6.57 -3.98
CA SER A 87 -26.72 -5.49 -3.18
C SER A 87 -25.35 -5.87 -2.62
N THR A 88 -25.14 -7.14 -2.30
CA THR A 88 -23.81 -7.64 -1.88
C THR A 88 -22.87 -7.86 -3.05
N ALA A 89 -23.34 -8.18 -4.26
CA ALA A 89 -22.51 -8.28 -5.46
C ALA A 89 -21.99 -6.90 -5.89
N ASP A 90 -22.82 -5.87 -5.85
CA ASP A 90 -22.43 -4.49 -6.17
C ASP A 90 -21.36 -3.99 -5.17
N ARG A 91 -21.62 -4.17 -3.86
CA ARG A 91 -20.63 -3.88 -2.82
C ARG A 91 -19.36 -4.74 -2.91
N ARG A 92 -19.46 -5.99 -3.37
CA ARG A 92 -18.30 -6.88 -3.60
C ARG A 92 -17.45 -6.39 -4.77
N ASP A 93 -18.08 -5.99 -5.86
CA ASP A 93 -17.40 -5.45 -7.03
C ASP A 93 -16.64 -4.16 -6.68
N GLU A 94 -17.27 -3.28 -5.91
CA GLU A 94 -16.65 -2.05 -5.41
C GLU A 94 -15.43 -2.34 -4.50
N ILE A 95 -15.54 -3.30 -3.58
CA ILE A 95 -14.42 -3.72 -2.73
C ILE A 95 -13.28 -4.32 -3.57
N LEU A 96 -13.59 -5.11 -4.59
CA LEU A 96 -12.59 -5.70 -5.47
C LEU A 96 -11.89 -4.61 -6.30
N LYS A 97 -12.64 -3.67 -6.87
CA LYS A 97 -12.10 -2.50 -7.56
C LYS A 97 -11.17 -1.70 -6.66
N ALA A 98 -11.56 -1.45 -5.42
CA ALA A 98 -10.72 -0.76 -4.43
C ALA A 98 -9.45 -1.53 -4.09
N GLU A 99 -9.51 -2.86 -3.94
CA GLU A 99 -8.33 -3.69 -3.68
C GLU A 99 -7.39 -3.73 -4.90
N TYR A 100 -7.91 -3.84 -6.13
CA TYR A 100 -7.11 -3.73 -7.36
C TYR A 100 -6.49 -2.34 -7.53
N PHE A 101 -7.24 -1.30 -7.22
CA PHE A 101 -6.76 0.07 -7.26
C PHE A 101 -5.63 0.27 -6.25
N LEU A 102 -5.79 -0.19 -5.01
CA LEU A 102 -4.73 -0.17 -4.00
C LEU A 102 -3.49 -0.94 -4.46
N GLU A 103 -3.65 -2.11 -5.09
CA GLU A 103 -2.51 -2.84 -5.66
C GLU A 103 -1.81 -2.07 -6.77
N THR A 104 -2.56 -1.30 -7.57
CA THR A 104 -2.00 -0.45 -8.62
C THR A 104 -1.16 0.68 -8.02
N VAL A 105 -1.69 1.37 -7.00
CA VAL A 105 -0.98 2.43 -6.28
C VAL A 105 0.28 1.88 -5.59
N ILE A 106 0.18 0.74 -4.91
CA ILE A 106 1.32 0.11 -4.22
C ILE A 106 2.46 -0.21 -5.19
N LYS A 107 2.15 -0.69 -6.41
CA LYS A 107 3.14 -1.07 -7.43
C LYS A 107 3.73 0.12 -8.18
N ALA A 108 3.04 1.25 -8.17
CA ALA A 108 3.47 2.43 -8.89
C ALA A 108 4.61 3.16 -8.16
N PRO A 109 5.49 3.85 -8.90
CA PRO A 109 6.38 4.83 -8.32
C PRO A 109 5.60 5.87 -7.52
N GLU A 110 6.17 6.34 -6.41
CA GLU A 110 5.53 7.34 -5.55
C GLU A 110 5.15 8.62 -6.32
N GLU A 111 5.98 9.00 -7.29
CA GLU A 111 5.81 10.18 -8.14
C GLU A 111 4.52 10.11 -8.98
N GLU A 112 4.01 8.89 -9.22
CA GLU A 112 2.77 8.65 -9.96
C GLU A 112 1.54 8.61 -9.05
N TRP A 113 1.71 8.58 -7.72
CA TRP A 113 0.58 8.40 -6.78
C TRP A 113 -0.48 9.47 -6.93
N ASN A 114 -0.12 10.76 -7.02
CA ASN A 114 -1.12 11.83 -7.13
C ASN A 114 -2.02 11.63 -8.36
N LYS A 115 -1.40 11.34 -9.51
CA LYS A 115 -2.13 11.09 -10.75
C LYS A 115 -3.04 9.86 -10.64
N LEU A 116 -2.55 8.78 -10.04
CA LEU A 116 -3.31 7.55 -9.87
C LEU A 116 -4.47 7.74 -8.88
N LEU A 117 -4.21 8.40 -7.74
CA LEU A 117 -5.19 8.71 -6.71
C LEU A 117 -6.32 9.59 -7.24
N ILE A 118 -5.98 10.66 -7.96
CA ILE A 118 -6.99 11.51 -8.62
C ILE A 118 -7.82 10.71 -9.62
N ASN A 119 -7.17 10.01 -10.56
CA ASN A 119 -7.87 9.36 -11.67
C ASN A 119 -8.63 8.10 -11.25
N GLY A 120 -8.21 7.42 -10.18
CA GLY A 120 -8.83 6.18 -9.72
C GLY A 120 -9.98 6.39 -8.75
N MET A 121 -10.00 7.51 -8.02
CA MET A 121 -11.10 7.85 -7.11
C MET A 121 -12.21 8.64 -7.81
N THR A 122 -13.44 8.53 -7.31
CA THR A 122 -14.60 9.23 -7.87
C THR A 122 -14.45 10.76 -7.91
N VAL A 123 -13.64 11.35 -7.02
CA VAL A 123 -13.30 12.79 -7.04
C VAL A 123 -12.63 13.25 -8.35
N GLY A 124 -11.96 12.35 -9.08
CA GLY A 124 -11.40 12.61 -10.41
C GLY A 124 -12.06 11.80 -11.52
N LYS A 125 -13.33 11.41 -11.35
CA LYS A 125 -14.13 10.59 -12.29
C LYS A 125 -13.69 9.12 -12.41
N GLY A 126 -12.95 8.61 -11.44
CA GLY A 126 -12.66 7.18 -11.32
C GLY A 126 -13.85 6.38 -10.75
N ASP A 127 -13.67 5.07 -10.66
CA ASP A 127 -14.74 4.13 -10.29
C ASP A 127 -14.72 3.71 -8.81
N VAL A 128 -13.78 4.22 -8.00
CA VAL A 128 -13.62 3.83 -6.58
C VAL A 128 -13.98 4.98 -5.66
N SER A 129 -14.94 4.78 -4.75
CA SER A 129 -15.25 5.78 -3.72
C SER A 129 -14.07 5.94 -2.73
N PRO A 130 -13.78 7.17 -2.26
CA PRO A 130 -12.77 7.38 -1.21
C PRO A 130 -13.00 6.51 0.02
N GLU A 131 -14.24 6.39 0.49
CA GLU A 131 -14.60 5.62 1.69
C GLU A 131 -14.24 4.14 1.53
N VAL A 132 -14.54 3.55 0.37
CA VAL A 132 -14.24 2.14 0.09
C VAL A 132 -12.73 1.94 -0.10
N PHE A 133 -12.04 2.90 -0.70
CA PHE A 133 -10.58 2.88 -0.81
C PHE A 133 -9.90 2.93 0.57
N TYR A 134 -10.34 3.82 1.45
CA TYR A 134 -9.81 3.91 2.83
C TYR A 134 -10.07 2.62 3.61
N ALA A 135 -11.24 2.01 3.45
CA ALA A 135 -11.54 0.72 4.05
C ALA A 135 -10.61 -0.40 3.54
N ALA A 136 -10.26 -0.40 2.25
CA ALA A 136 -9.30 -1.35 1.68
C ALA A 136 -7.89 -1.16 2.26
N ILE A 137 -7.42 0.09 2.39
CA ILE A 137 -6.15 0.42 3.02
C ILE A 137 -6.13 -0.02 4.49
N LYS A 138 -7.16 0.32 5.26
CA LYS A 138 -7.28 -0.06 6.68
C LYS A 138 -7.19 -1.58 6.86
N LYS A 139 -7.94 -2.35 6.07
CA LYS A 139 -7.86 -3.83 6.09
C LYS A 139 -6.47 -4.34 5.72
N ARG A 140 -5.75 -3.65 4.81
CA ARG A 140 -4.36 -4.02 4.48
C ARG A 140 -3.44 -3.78 5.68
N ILE A 141 -3.58 -2.66 6.39
CA ILE A 141 -2.83 -2.35 7.61
C ILE A 141 -3.08 -3.42 8.67
N GLU A 142 -4.33 -3.73 8.99
CA GLU A 142 -4.70 -4.77 9.98
C GLU A 142 -4.07 -6.13 9.65
N ARG A 143 -4.09 -6.53 8.36
CA ARG A 143 -3.45 -7.77 7.90
C ARG A 143 -1.93 -7.73 8.01
N THR A 144 -1.31 -6.58 7.77
CA THR A 144 0.14 -6.40 7.98
C THR A 144 0.46 -6.62 9.45
N LEU A 145 -0.28 -5.98 10.37
CA LEU A 145 -0.06 -6.09 11.81
C LEU A 145 -0.12 -7.55 12.31
N ILE A 146 -1.08 -8.34 11.84
CA ILE A 146 -1.25 -9.75 12.26
C ILE A 146 -0.16 -10.67 11.67
N ARG A 147 0.45 -10.31 10.54
CA ARG A 147 1.35 -11.17 9.76
C ARG A 147 2.83 -10.85 9.90
N THR A 148 3.17 -9.85 10.70
CA THR A 148 4.54 -9.43 10.98
C THR A 148 4.77 -9.44 12.48
N GLU A 149 6.01 -9.62 12.89
CA GLU A 149 6.38 -9.53 14.30
C GLU A 149 6.05 -8.15 14.87
N GLY A 150 5.40 -8.12 16.04
CA GLY A 150 5.00 -6.89 16.72
C GLY A 150 6.20 -6.00 17.03
N GLY A 151 6.17 -4.75 16.58
CA GLY A 151 7.22 -3.78 16.85
C GLY A 151 8.46 -3.89 15.96
N SER A 152 8.51 -4.87 15.05
CA SER A 152 9.57 -5.01 14.04
C SER A 152 9.68 -3.80 13.11
N TYR A 153 10.86 -3.58 12.51
CA TYR A 153 11.04 -2.53 11.52
C TYR A 153 10.17 -2.80 10.29
N GLN A 154 10.10 -4.06 9.84
CA GLN A 154 9.20 -4.45 8.76
C GLN A 154 7.76 -4.02 9.06
N GLN A 155 7.21 -4.35 10.24
CA GLN A 155 5.83 -3.97 10.57
C GLN A 155 5.62 -2.46 10.49
N ARG A 156 6.55 -1.67 11.04
CA ARG A 156 6.48 -0.20 11.05
C ARG A 156 6.54 0.37 9.64
N ILE A 157 7.54 -0.02 8.86
CA ILE A 157 7.77 0.50 7.50
C ILE A 157 6.58 0.21 6.59
N LEU A 158 6.05 -1.03 6.62
CA LEU A 158 4.90 -1.40 5.81
C LEU A 158 3.63 -0.65 6.23
N THR A 159 3.45 -0.40 7.52
CA THR A 159 2.29 0.33 8.05
C THR A 159 2.37 1.81 7.68
N GLU A 160 3.52 2.45 7.86
CA GLU A 160 3.73 3.86 7.52
C GLU A 160 3.61 4.10 6.01
N TYR A 161 4.07 3.17 5.18
CA TYR A 161 3.87 3.24 3.73
C TYR A 161 2.38 3.28 3.34
N LEU A 162 1.57 2.40 3.93
CA LEU A 162 0.13 2.36 3.68
C LEU A 162 -0.60 3.60 4.23
N LYS A 163 -0.18 4.09 5.40
CA LYS A 163 -0.69 5.37 5.94
C LYS A 163 -0.32 6.55 5.05
N GLY A 164 0.87 6.57 4.45
CA GLY A 164 1.28 7.60 3.50
C GLY A 164 0.39 7.65 2.27
N ILE A 165 0.00 6.48 1.72
CA ILE A 165 -0.98 6.40 0.63
C ILE A 165 -2.33 6.97 1.07
N GLN A 166 -2.79 6.61 2.27
CA GLN A 166 -4.07 7.09 2.81
C GLN A 166 -4.06 8.61 3.02
N SER A 167 -3.04 9.16 3.69
CA SER A 167 -2.88 10.61 3.94
C SER A 167 -2.96 11.41 2.64
N ARG A 168 -2.23 10.97 1.61
CA ARG A 168 -2.21 11.64 0.31
C ARG A 168 -3.57 11.56 -0.40
N ALA A 169 -4.29 10.44 -0.27
CA ALA A 169 -5.64 10.31 -0.80
C ALA A 169 -6.61 11.24 -0.07
N GLU A 170 -6.54 11.35 1.25
CA GLU A 170 -7.33 12.26 2.08
C GLU A 170 -7.07 13.73 1.71
N GLU A 171 -5.80 14.12 1.55
CA GLU A 171 -5.40 15.46 1.11
C GLU A 171 -6.00 15.81 -0.27
N ILE A 172 -5.92 14.90 -1.23
CA ILE A 172 -6.49 15.09 -2.58
C ILE A 172 -8.00 15.28 -2.51
N VAL A 173 -8.70 14.43 -1.76
CA VAL A 173 -10.16 14.52 -1.60
C VAL A 173 -10.55 15.84 -0.96
N GLN A 174 -9.82 16.27 0.08
CA GLN A 174 -10.06 17.56 0.74
C GLN A 174 -9.90 18.74 -0.21
N VAL A 175 -8.85 18.75 -1.04
CA VAL A 175 -8.57 19.84 -2.00
C VAL A 175 -9.58 19.88 -3.15
N LEU A 176 -10.09 18.73 -3.60
CA LEU A 176 -11.03 18.67 -4.73
C LEU A 176 -12.50 18.84 -4.33
N GLN A 177 -12.81 18.70 -3.04
CA GLN A 177 -14.16 18.91 -2.49
C GLN A 177 -14.36 20.28 -1.83
N SER A 178 -13.28 21.08 -1.69
CA SER A 178 -13.32 22.48 -1.22
C SER A 178 -13.69 23.44 -2.33
#